data_AF-A0A3M0X3E8-F1
#
_entry.id   AF-A0A3M0X3E8-F1
#
_cell.length_a   1.000
_cell.length_b   1.000
_cell.length_c   1.000
_cell.angle_alpha   90.00
_cell.angle_beta   90.00
_cell.angle_gamma   90.00
#
_symmetry.space_group_name_H-M   'P 1'
#
loop_
_entity.id
_entity.type
_entity.pdbx_description
1 polymer ?
#
loop_
_entity_poly.entity_id
_entity_poly.type
_entity_poly.pdbx_seq_one_letter_code
_entity_poly.pdbx_strand_id
1 'polypeptide(L)'
;MKNIFLIMIIIMFTSFTSSYAQKKGCLLCHEGIGVINEKMQPFLLSFAQQLYGGAKGYECSVCHEGNPSGETKKEAHKGLINNPSSMWILHEGKGCAKCHDTKNSIRTIMGRRLKQPKGGELLSIKVTSSDPSGSTGIDYTYRMARALMSLETGKANKILSSNGVIKKGTFPYANFHMDDPDGNVPVAGSEAYKRWVLKAINAGFLKRLDHVEEIPDFQKGAIKFKSEEKAGFADIHRKQCGRCHVWSEGRDKRGDLRASGCAACHILYSNNGTYEGNDRAIKESIEKGELKRPLPIKHEITKAIPAAQCTHCHTRGKRIGTTYMGMFEYDYVKDGKAPPFNIKGEPQKPLFIKEYMYVREDVHAKRGMECVDCHTSIEVHGDGNIYPTTYYQVEVSCYDCHGTPDKYPWELPVGYGTPVTLKGVRGTFKDGENEYLLTSKGNVKSNWRRRGGEAYIISSYTGKKHIIPLLKNIKLRDSFKTKQAEVAMVKIDNHMKTMECYSCHASWAPQCFGCHIEYDRRVRGVDWIKTSKNINRVTGRQKIVKTEGNIAIENRSFLRWESPILGVNLKGKVSPLIPGCQVFYT
;
A
#
# COMPACT_ATOMS: atom_id res chain seq x y z
N MET A 1 91.80 -10.22 27.90
CA MET A 1 91.58 -9.95 29.34
C MET A 1 90.11 -10.14 29.65
N LYS A 2 89.83 -10.80 30.78
CA LYS A 2 88.56 -11.34 31.28
C LYS A 2 87.43 -10.30 31.47
N ASN A 3 86.17 -10.71 31.22
CA ASN A 3 84.99 -10.69 32.13
C ASN A 3 83.67 -10.62 31.33
N ILE A 4 82.86 -11.69 31.21
CA ILE A 4 81.75 -12.22 32.05
C ILE A 4 80.43 -11.39 31.96
N PHE A 5 79.31 -12.14 31.91
CA PHE A 5 77.86 -11.84 32.08
C PHE A 5 77.07 -11.85 30.76
N LEU A 6 75.90 -12.48 30.60
CA LEU A 6 75.11 -13.49 31.33
C LEU A 6 73.94 -13.81 30.37
N ILE A 7 73.67 -15.08 30.11
CA ILE A 7 72.53 -15.52 29.29
C ILE A 7 71.25 -15.29 30.11
N MET A 8 70.37 -14.39 29.66
CA MET A 8 68.97 -14.33 30.10
C MET A 8 68.07 -14.79 28.97
N ILE A 9 67.53 -16.00 29.15
CA ILE A 9 66.41 -16.56 28.38
C ILE A 9 65.19 -15.68 28.65
N ILE A 10 64.76 -14.92 27.64
CA ILE A 10 63.42 -14.32 27.62
C ILE A 10 62.54 -15.20 26.76
N ILE A 11 61.67 -15.92 27.45
CA ILE A 11 60.56 -16.71 26.93
C ILE A 11 59.67 -15.80 26.07
N MET A 12 59.58 -16.08 24.76
CA MET A 12 58.53 -15.55 23.91
C MET A 12 57.19 -16.15 24.33
N PHE A 13 56.44 -15.41 25.16
CA PHE A 13 54.99 -15.50 25.22
C PHE A 13 54.44 -14.09 24.96
N THR A 14 54.45 -13.67 23.69
CA THR A 14 53.54 -12.62 23.23
C THR A 14 52.21 -13.28 22.91
N SER A 15 51.30 -13.14 23.87
CA SER A 15 49.88 -13.43 23.78
C SER A 15 49.27 -12.79 22.53
N PHE A 16 49.16 -13.56 21.45
CA PHE A 16 48.25 -13.28 20.35
C PHE A 16 46.85 -13.80 20.71
N THR A 17 46.25 -13.26 21.77
CA THR A 17 44.82 -13.43 22.02
C THR A 17 44.24 -12.14 22.62
N SER A 18 43.10 -11.73 22.04
CA SER A 18 42.16 -10.71 22.54
C SER A 18 42.45 -9.23 22.27
N SER A 19 41.89 -8.69 21.17
CA SER A 19 41.19 -7.38 21.16
C SER A 19 40.38 -7.08 19.88
N TYR A 20 39.82 -8.09 19.20
CA TYR A 20 38.66 -7.87 18.33
C TYR A 20 37.58 -8.89 18.73
N ALA A 21 37.18 -8.85 20.00
CA ALA A 21 35.85 -9.36 20.35
C ALA A 21 34.86 -8.46 19.59
N GLN A 22 34.33 -8.98 18.48
CA GLN A 22 33.35 -8.27 17.66
C GLN A 22 32.17 -7.93 18.57
N LYS A 23 32.05 -6.66 19.00
CA LYS A 23 30.98 -6.22 19.88
C LYS A 23 29.66 -6.63 19.21
N LYS A 24 28.87 -7.48 19.88
CA LYS A 24 27.63 -8.05 19.31
C LYS A 24 26.49 -7.03 19.18
N GLY A 25 26.69 -5.78 19.60
CA GLY A 25 25.69 -4.72 19.54
C GLY A 25 24.38 -5.14 20.19
N CYS A 26 23.25 -4.88 19.54
CA CYS A 26 21.93 -5.31 20.00
C CYS A 26 21.80 -6.85 20.09
N LEU A 27 22.57 -7.62 19.31
CA LEU A 27 22.55 -9.08 19.36
C LEU A 27 23.23 -9.64 20.62
N LEU A 28 23.81 -8.81 21.49
CA LEU A 28 24.23 -9.25 22.82
C LEU A 28 23.05 -9.80 23.62
N CYS A 29 21.90 -9.11 23.58
CA CYS A 29 20.67 -9.52 24.26
C CYS A 29 19.62 -10.11 23.31
N HIS A 30 19.72 -9.83 22.00
CA HIS A 30 18.78 -10.27 20.98
C HIS A 30 19.38 -11.32 20.01
N GLU A 31 20.29 -12.15 20.51
CA GLU A 31 20.90 -13.20 19.69
C GLU A 31 19.85 -14.15 19.12
N GLY A 32 19.96 -14.45 17.83
CA GLY A 32 19.02 -15.31 17.11
C GLY A 32 17.89 -14.57 16.41
N ILE A 33 17.92 -13.22 16.35
CA ILE A 33 17.15 -12.46 15.35
C ILE A 33 17.86 -12.60 14.00
N GLY A 34 17.11 -13.01 12.98
CA GLY A 34 17.54 -13.18 11.60
C GLY A 34 17.67 -11.88 10.82
N VAL A 35 18.16 -12.01 9.59
CA VAL A 35 18.34 -10.90 8.66
C VAL A 35 16.97 -10.37 8.21
N ILE A 36 16.76 -9.05 8.31
CA ILE A 36 15.51 -8.39 7.92
C ILE A 36 15.21 -8.50 6.42
N ASN A 37 16.26 -8.46 5.58
CA ASN A 37 16.21 -8.67 4.14
C ASN A 37 17.63 -8.85 3.58
N GLU A 38 17.90 -9.95 2.87
CA GLU A 38 19.23 -10.28 2.37
C GLU A 38 19.82 -9.23 1.42
N LYS A 39 18.98 -8.57 0.61
CA LYS A 39 19.44 -7.54 -0.35
C LYS A 39 19.76 -6.22 0.34
N MET A 40 19.11 -5.93 1.46
CA MET A 40 19.37 -4.71 2.24
C MET A 40 20.53 -4.90 3.21
N GLN A 41 20.76 -6.13 3.69
CA GLN A 41 21.72 -6.42 4.76
C GLN A 41 23.13 -5.87 4.52
N PRO A 42 23.75 -6.01 3.34
CA PRO A 42 25.10 -5.45 3.12
C PRO A 42 25.15 -3.93 3.31
N PHE A 43 24.12 -3.21 2.85
CA PHE A 43 24.02 -1.77 3.03
C PHE A 43 23.80 -1.41 4.50
N LEU A 44 22.92 -2.12 5.19
CA LEU A 44 22.65 -1.90 6.61
C LEU A 44 23.91 -2.09 7.47
N LEU A 45 24.70 -3.13 7.19
CA LEU A 45 25.99 -3.37 7.86
C LEU A 45 27.00 -2.26 7.56
N SER A 46 27.06 -1.79 6.31
CA SER A 46 27.94 -0.67 5.93
C SER A 46 27.55 0.63 6.64
N PHE A 47 26.25 0.95 6.70
CA PHE A 47 25.77 2.12 7.45
C PHE A 47 26.01 1.99 8.94
N ALA A 48 25.83 0.80 9.51
CA ALA A 48 26.14 0.55 10.91
C ALA A 48 27.63 0.82 11.21
N GLN A 49 28.52 0.33 10.35
CA GLN A 49 29.96 0.55 10.48
C GLN A 49 30.29 2.05 10.40
N GLN A 50 29.67 2.79 9.49
CA GLN A 50 29.88 4.22 9.32
C GLN A 50 29.36 5.04 10.52
N LEU A 51 28.19 4.70 11.04
CA LEU A 51 27.53 5.48 12.10
C LEU A 51 28.05 5.16 13.49
N TYR A 52 28.43 3.91 13.73
CA TYR A 52 28.67 3.41 15.09
C TYR A 52 30.02 2.70 15.25
N GLY A 53 30.80 2.54 14.17
CA GLY A 53 32.07 1.81 14.20
C GLY A 53 31.93 0.30 14.39
N GLY A 54 30.69 -0.23 14.41
CA GLY A 54 30.39 -1.66 14.55
C GLY A 54 29.47 -2.14 13.42
N ALA A 55 29.62 -3.40 13.02
CA ALA A 55 28.83 -3.99 11.94
C ALA A 55 27.65 -4.81 12.49
N LYS A 56 27.85 -6.11 12.75
CA LYS A 56 26.77 -7.04 13.11
C LYS A 56 26.15 -6.74 14.48
N GLY A 57 24.83 -6.70 14.54
CA GLY A 57 24.01 -6.27 15.66
C GLY A 57 23.89 -4.76 15.87
N TYR A 58 24.67 -3.95 15.16
CA TYR A 58 24.54 -2.49 15.18
C TYR A 58 23.56 -1.99 14.12
N GLU A 59 23.37 -2.77 13.05
CA GLU A 59 22.47 -2.44 11.96
C GLU A 59 21.00 -2.31 12.36
N CYS A 60 20.59 -2.92 13.48
CA CYS A 60 19.25 -2.74 14.04
C CYS A 60 18.96 -1.27 14.36
N SER A 61 19.97 -0.56 14.87
CA SER A 61 19.86 0.86 15.26
C SER A 61 19.85 1.81 14.06
N VAL A 62 20.14 1.33 12.85
CA VAL A 62 19.98 2.14 11.62
C VAL A 62 18.50 2.49 11.42
N CYS A 63 17.63 1.50 11.62
CA CYS A 63 16.17 1.66 11.50
C CYS A 63 15.52 2.07 12.83
N HIS A 64 15.84 1.35 13.91
CA HIS A 64 15.14 1.47 15.17
C HIS A 64 15.70 2.55 16.09
N GLU A 65 16.78 3.24 15.71
CA GLU A 65 17.53 4.11 16.62
C GLU A 65 17.96 3.32 17.88
N GLY A 66 18.21 4.01 18.99
CA GLY A 66 18.76 3.41 20.21
C GLY A 66 20.29 3.50 20.26
N ASN A 67 20.87 2.98 21.35
CA ASN A 67 22.32 2.93 21.52
C ASN A 67 22.79 1.48 21.34
N PRO A 68 23.32 1.09 20.17
CA PRO A 68 23.78 -0.27 19.95
C PRO A 68 25.01 -0.65 20.79
N SER A 69 25.69 0.32 21.42
CA SER A 69 26.80 0.09 22.34
C SER A 69 26.37 0.08 23.82
N GLY A 70 25.09 0.27 24.14
CA GLY A 70 24.60 0.21 25.51
C GLY A 70 24.65 -1.20 26.07
N GLU A 71 25.16 -1.36 27.29
CA GLU A 71 25.31 -2.67 27.95
C GLU A 71 24.08 -3.03 28.81
N THR A 72 23.28 -2.04 29.19
CA THR A 72 22.03 -2.25 29.93
C THR A 72 20.79 -2.02 29.06
N LYS A 73 19.67 -2.67 29.39
CA LYS A 73 18.36 -2.47 28.72
C LYS A 73 17.97 -0.98 28.65
N LYS A 74 18.24 -0.22 29.71
CA LYS A 74 17.91 1.21 29.81
C LYS A 74 18.76 2.05 28.86
N GLU A 75 20.06 1.78 28.79
CA GLU A 75 20.98 2.52 27.93
C GLU A 75 20.79 2.16 26.47
N ALA A 76 20.72 0.87 26.16
CA ALA A 76 20.56 0.38 24.79
C ALA A 76 19.25 0.85 24.15
N HIS A 77 18.16 0.86 24.92
CA HIS A 77 16.85 1.29 24.44
C HIS A 77 16.59 2.80 24.57
N LYS A 78 17.58 3.60 25.00
CA LYS A 78 17.42 5.05 25.09
C LYS A 78 17.19 5.63 23.69
N GLY A 79 15.97 6.12 23.45
CA GLY A 79 15.58 6.68 22.15
C GLY A 79 15.17 5.65 21.10
N LEU A 80 15.03 4.37 21.48
CA LEU A 80 14.58 3.30 20.59
C LEU A 80 13.17 3.58 20.05
N ILE A 81 13.01 3.39 18.75
CA ILE A 81 11.77 3.47 18.00
C ILE A 81 11.29 2.05 17.66
N ASN A 82 10.18 1.65 18.27
CA ASN A 82 9.59 0.33 18.04
C ASN A 82 8.96 0.20 16.64
N ASN A 83 8.34 1.27 16.13
CA ASN A 83 7.77 1.31 14.78
C ASN A 83 8.50 2.37 13.93
N PRO A 84 9.65 2.03 13.32
CA PRO A 84 10.45 2.97 12.54
C PRO A 84 9.82 3.31 11.18
N SER A 85 8.77 2.59 10.78
CA SER A 85 8.06 2.83 9.54
C SER A 85 6.88 3.80 9.69
N SER A 86 6.54 4.20 10.92
CA SER A 86 5.46 5.15 11.20
C SER A 86 5.65 6.44 10.41
N MET A 87 4.60 6.89 9.72
CA MET A 87 4.67 8.11 8.91
C MET A 87 5.15 9.32 9.71
N TRP A 88 4.88 9.39 11.01
CA TRP A 88 5.40 10.45 11.89
C TRP A 88 6.92 10.40 12.07
N ILE A 89 7.47 9.20 12.27
CA ILE A 89 8.91 8.97 12.40
C ILE A 89 9.61 9.24 11.07
N LEU A 90 9.02 8.78 9.96
CA LEU A 90 9.55 9.05 8.62
C LEU A 90 9.63 10.56 8.34
N HIS A 91 8.65 11.34 8.79
CA HIS A 91 8.66 12.80 8.65
C HIS A 91 9.69 13.52 9.54
N GLU A 92 10.32 12.82 10.48
CA GLU A 92 11.51 13.30 11.19
C GLU A 92 12.82 12.98 10.43
N GLY A 93 12.74 12.31 9.28
CA GLY A 93 13.88 11.85 8.49
C GLY A 93 14.46 10.52 8.95
N LYS A 94 13.79 9.81 9.87
CA LYS A 94 14.26 8.58 10.51
C LYS A 94 13.72 7.32 9.84
N GLY A 95 14.20 6.16 10.27
CA GLY A 95 13.75 4.86 9.77
C GLY A 95 13.94 4.74 8.26
N CYS A 96 12.88 4.36 7.52
CA CYS A 96 12.96 4.17 6.07
C CYS A 96 13.36 5.46 5.32
N ALA A 97 13.05 6.64 5.86
CA ALA A 97 13.32 7.92 5.22
C ALA A 97 14.81 8.29 5.18
N LYS A 98 15.66 7.63 5.98
CA LYS A 98 17.12 7.81 5.93
C LYS A 98 17.71 7.38 4.58
N CYS A 99 17.04 6.43 3.91
CA CYS A 99 17.53 5.75 2.71
C CYS A 99 16.62 5.90 1.47
N HIS A 100 15.30 5.98 1.68
CA HIS A 100 14.29 5.95 0.61
C HIS A 100 13.75 7.32 0.21
N ASP A 101 14.33 8.38 0.77
CA ASP A 101 14.06 9.76 0.42
C ASP A 101 15.38 10.44 0.04
N THR A 102 15.32 11.36 -0.92
CA THR A 102 16.46 12.21 -1.26
C THR A 102 16.72 13.19 -0.12
N LYS A 103 17.96 13.68 -0.02
CA LYS A 103 18.35 14.63 1.01
C LYS A 103 17.40 15.83 1.00
N ASN A 104 16.79 16.12 2.14
CA ASN A 104 15.90 17.27 2.34
C ASN A 104 14.57 17.26 1.53
N SER A 105 14.15 16.13 0.94
CA SER A 105 12.90 16.12 0.17
C SER A 105 11.64 16.24 1.02
N ILE A 106 11.69 15.80 2.28
CA ILE A 106 10.59 15.91 3.23
C ILE A 106 10.55 17.34 3.74
N ARG A 107 9.68 18.16 3.13
CA ARG A 107 9.55 19.59 3.41
C ARG A 107 8.32 19.98 4.21
N THR A 108 7.34 19.09 4.33
CA THR A 108 6.03 19.37 4.94
C THR A 108 5.55 18.19 5.77
N ILE A 109 4.80 18.46 6.84
CA ILE A 109 4.00 17.47 7.56
C ILE A 109 2.57 18.00 7.74
N MET A 110 1.57 17.27 7.22
CA MET A 110 0.16 17.69 7.25
C MET A 110 -0.05 19.14 6.77
N GLY A 111 0.47 19.46 5.58
CA GLY A 111 0.43 20.80 4.97
C GLY A 111 1.46 21.79 5.53
N ARG A 112 1.86 21.65 6.80
CA ARG A 112 2.78 22.59 7.44
C ARG A 112 4.22 22.40 6.98
N ARG A 113 4.85 23.46 6.49
CA ARG A 113 6.28 23.48 6.17
C ARG A 113 7.12 23.20 7.42
N LEU A 114 8.10 22.30 7.29
CA LEU A 114 9.07 22.02 8.34
C LEU A 114 10.07 23.18 8.44
N LYS A 115 10.48 23.54 9.66
CA LYS A 115 11.53 24.55 9.89
C LYS A 115 12.83 24.17 9.19
N GLN A 116 13.16 22.89 9.19
CA GLN A 116 14.27 22.30 8.47
C GLN A 116 13.75 21.08 7.70
N PRO A 117 13.96 21.02 6.37
CA PRO A 117 13.66 19.82 5.61
C PRO A 117 14.41 18.59 6.14
N LYS A 118 13.86 17.40 5.88
CA LYS A 118 14.35 16.09 6.37
C LYS A 118 14.41 15.07 5.23
N GLY A 119 14.91 13.87 5.54
CA GLY A 119 15.04 12.75 4.60
C GLY A 119 16.44 12.63 4.01
N GLY A 120 16.81 11.41 3.61
CA GLY A 120 18.07 11.11 2.95
C GLY A 120 19.32 11.38 3.81
N GLU A 121 19.24 11.12 5.11
CA GLU A 121 20.36 11.35 6.06
C GLU A 121 21.57 10.44 5.76
N LEU A 122 21.34 9.23 5.24
CA LEU A 122 22.40 8.26 4.96
C LEU A 122 22.67 8.15 3.46
N LEU A 123 21.64 7.82 2.69
CA LEU A 123 21.75 7.62 1.25
C LEU A 123 20.42 7.93 0.58
N SER A 124 20.48 8.37 -0.67
CA SER A 124 19.29 8.47 -1.50
C SER A 124 19.22 7.28 -2.46
N ILE A 125 18.64 6.17 -2.02
CA ILE A 125 18.49 4.96 -2.83
C ILE A 125 17.36 5.13 -3.83
N LYS A 126 17.69 5.11 -5.13
CA LYS A 126 16.68 4.94 -6.19
C LYS A 126 16.28 3.48 -6.28
N VAL A 127 15.02 3.18 -5.95
CA VAL A 127 14.51 1.80 -5.93
C VAL A 127 14.16 1.32 -7.34
N THR A 128 15.15 0.78 -8.06
CA THR A 128 14.98 0.24 -9.42
C THR A 128 14.12 -1.04 -9.48
N SER A 129 13.94 -1.68 -8.34
CA SER A 129 13.16 -2.92 -8.29
C SER A 129 11.65 -2.75 -8.52
N SER A 130 11.14 -1.52 -8.42
CA SER A 130 9.75 -1.19 -8.73
C SER A 130 9.57 -0.73 -10.19
N ASP A 131 10.61 -0.08 -10.73
CA ASP A 131 10.75 0.42 -12.08
C ASP A 131 12.26 0.45 -12.40
N PRO A 132 12.74 -0.31 -13.39
CA PRO A 132 14.17 -0.39 -13.72
C PRO A 132 14.79 0.95 -14.12
N SER A 133 14.02 1.88 -14.68
CA SER A 133 14.50 3.23 -15.00
C SER A 133 14.78 4.07 -13.74
N GLY A 134 14.28 3.63 -12.58
CA GLY A 134 14.37 4.34 -11.30
C GLY A 134 13.45 5.56 -11.19
N SER A 135 12.64 5.84 -12.23
CA SER A 135 11.83 7.07 -12.32
C SER A 135 10.70 7.15 -11.30
N THR A 136 10.17 5.99 -10.87
CA THR A 136 9.13 5.91 -9.84
C THR A 136 9.69 5.71 -8.42
N GLY A 137 11.00 5.58 -8.26
CA GLY A 137 11.65 5.10 -7.04
C GLY A 137 12.21 6.16 -6.10
N ILE A 138 11.62 7.36 -6.10
CA ILE A 138 12.14 8.56 -5.42
C ILE A 138 11.17 9.11 -4.37
N ASP A 139 11.70 9.67 -3.27
CA ASP A 139 10.96 10.45 -2.25
C ASP A 139 9.67 9.80 -1.75
N TYR A 140 9.77 8.54 -1.33
CA TYR A 140 8.62 7.73 -0.96
C TYR A 140 7.82 8.33 0.19
N THR A 141 8.47 8.88 1.22
CA THR A 141 7.75 9.45 2.37
C THR A 141 6.95 10.67 1.95
N TYR A 142 7.57 11.56 1.18
CA TYR A 142 6.95 12.79 0.71
C TYR A 142 5.72 12.52 -0.17
N ARG A 143 5.84 11.56 -1.11
CA ARG A 143 4.74 11.19 -2.01
C ARG A 143 3.65 10.41 -1.30
N MET A 144 4.03 9.46 -0.42
CA MET A 144 3.06 8.65 0.33
C MET A 144 2.16 9.51 1.19
N ALA A 145 2.66 10.60 1.78
CA ALA A 145 1.86 11.54 2.55
C ALA A 145 0.68 12.13 1.76
N ARG A 146 0.83 12.29 0.44
CA ARG A 146 -0.18 12.86 -0.48
C ARG A 146 -0.99 11.80 -1.23
N ALA A 147 -0.52 10.56 -1.23
CA ALA A 147 -1.21 9.45 -1.84
C ALA A 147 -2.58 9.22 -1.20
N LEU A 148 -3.51 8.66 -1.98
CA LEU A 148 -4.84 8.30 -1.49
C LEU A 148 -4.81 7.21 -0.40
N MET A 149 -3.75 6.40 -0.35
CA MET A 149 -3.48 5.44 0.73
C MET A 149 -3.25 6.15 2.08
N SER A 150 -2.86 7.43 2.07
CA SER A 150 -2.72 8.28 3.27
C SER A 150 -3.95 9.15 3.51
N LEU A 151 -4.39 9.87 2.48
CA LEU A 151 -5.35 10.95 2.65
C LEU A 151 -6.81 10.50 2.57
N GLU A 152 -7.09 9.40 1.86
CA GLU A 152 -8.45 8.93 1.56
C GLU A 152 -9.41 10.02 1.05
N THR A 153 -8.87 11.06 0.39
CA THR A 153 -9.60 12.25 -0.10
C THR A 153 -10.89 11.88 -0.82
N GLY A 154 -10.85 10.85 -1.67
CA GLY A 154 -12.05 10.38 -2.37
C GLY A 154 -13.15 9.85 -1.45
N LYS A 155 -12.81 9.06 -0.43
CA LYS A 155 -13.80 8.50 0.50
C LYS A 155 -14.41 9.61 1.36
N ALA A 156 -13.55 10.46 1.93
CA ALA A 156 -13.96 11.58 2.78
C ALA A 156 -15.00 12.47 2.08
N ASN A 157 -14.74 12.87 0.84
CA ASN A 157 -15.65 13.77 0.11
C ASN A 157 -16.85 13.05 -0.52
N LYS A 158 -16.73 11.77 -0.90
CA LYS A 158 -17.87 11.04 -1.45
C LYS A 158 -18.93 10.75 -0.40
N ILE A 159 -18.54 10.44 0.84
CA ILE A 159 -19.50 10.30 1.95
C ILE A 159 -20.29 11.61 2.15
N LEU A 160 -19.61 12.76 2.13
CA LEU A 160 -20.25 14.05 2.35
C LEU A 160 -21.10 14.50 1.15
N SER A 161 -20.59 14.37 -0.08
CA SER A 161 -21.30 14.83 -1.28
C SER A 161 -22.48 13.96 -1.69
N SER A 162 -22.44 12.65 -1.42
CA SER A 162 -23.58 11.77 -1.66
C SER A 162 -24.75 12.06 -0.73
N ASN A 163 -24.48 12.58 0.47
CA ASN A 163 -25.48 12.94 1.48
C ASN A 163 -25.79 14.45 1.54
N GLY A 164 -25.46 15.21 0.49
CA GLY A 164 -25.81 16.63 0.40
C GLY A 164 -25.11 17.55 1.41
N VAL A 165 -24.05 17.08 2.09
CA VAL A 165 -23.27 17.90 3.04
C VAL A 165 -22.40 18.92 2.30
N ILE A 166 -21.82 18.50 1.17
CA ILE A 166 -21.03 19.36 0.29
C ILE A 166 -21.49 19.20 -1.17
N LYS A 167 -21.17 20.18 -2.02
CA LYS A 167 -21.51 20.15 -3.44
C LYS A 167 -20.80 18.98 -4.16
N LYS A 168 -21.54 18.23 -4.98
CA LYS A 168 -20.98 17.20 -5.86
C LYS A 168 -19.88 17.79 -6.76
N GLY A 169 -18.76 17.08 -6.91
CA GLY A 169 -17.60 17.53 -7.70
C GLY A 169 -16.59 18.40 -6.94
N THR A 170 -16.87 18.73 -5.67
CA THR A 170 -15.92 19.37 -4.75
C THR A 170 -15.20 18.32 -3.91
N PHE A 171 -13.95 18.61 -3.53
CA PHE A 171 -13.12 17.71 -2.75
C PHE A 171 -12.33 18.41 -1.63
N PRO A 172 -12.99 19.19 -0.76
CA PRO A 172 -12.31 20.00 0.26
C PRO A 172 -11.64 19.19 1.37
N TYR A 173 -12.04 17.94 1.62
CA TYR A 173 -11.60 17.20 2.82
C TYR A 173 -10.75 15.95 2.55
N ALA A 174 -9.91 15.61 3.51
CA ALA A 174 -9.15 14.37 3.60
C ALA A 174 -9.00 13.95 5.07
N ASN A 175 -8.33 12.82 5.33
CA ASN A 175 -8.01 12.39 6.69
C ASN A 175 -7.18 13.42 7.47
N PHE A 176 -6.33 14.16 6.76
CA PHE A 176 -5.48 15.18 7.34
C PHE A 176 -5.46 16.38 6.42
N HIS A 177 -5.21 17.55 7.01
CA HIS A 177 -4.84 18.70 6.22
C HIS A 177 -3.56 18.40 5.44
N MET A 178 -3.55 18.74 4.15
CA MET A 178 -2.39 18.52 3.29
C MET A 178 -2.37 19.52 2.16
N ASP A 179 -1.17 20.02 1.88
CA ASP A 179 -0.91 20.92 0.77
C ASP A 179 -0.02 20.24 -0.26
N ASP A 180 -0.21 20.65 -1.50
CA ASP A 180 0.53 20.19 -2.66
C ASP A 180 1.22 21.38 -3.33
N PRO A 181 2.45 21.72 -2.93
CA PRO A 181 3.11 22.93 -3.40
C PRO A 181 3.73 22.79 -4.80
N ASP A 182 3.68 21.61 -5.43
CA ASP A 182 4.53 21.26 -6.58
C ASP A 182 3.88 21.50 -7.95
N GLY A 183 2.62 21.92 -7.96
CA GLY A 183 1.85 22.19 -9.16
C GLY A 183 1.49 20.95 -9.99
N ASN A 184 1.07 21.16 -11.23
CA ASN A 184 0.45 20.09 -12.03
C ASN A 184 1.40 18.97 -12.46
N VAL A 185 2.72 19.19 -12.41
CA VAL A 185 3.71 18.19 -12.83
C VAL A 185 4.08 17.32 -11.63
N PRO A 186 3.81 16.01 -11.66
CA PRO A 186 4.18 15.12 -10.56
C PRO A 186 5.68 15.08 -10.32
N VAL A 187 6.09 14.96 -9.06
CA VAL A 187 7.52 14.90 -8.68
C VAL A 187 8.15 13.56 -9.08
N ALA A 188 7.36 12.51 -9.32
CA ALA A 188 7.84 11.18 -9.71
C ALA A 188 7.11 10.61 -10.93
N GLY A 189 7.80 9.67 -11.59
CA GLY A 189 7.38 9.03 -12.82
C GLY A 189 8.27 9.39 -14.01
N SER A 190 8.10 8.66 -15.10
CA SER A 190 8.83 8.89 -16.34
C SER A 190 8.45 10.23 -16.98
N GLU A 191 9.28 10.73 -17.89
CA GLU A 191 8.95 11.94 -18.63
C GLU A 191 7.70 11.79 -19.50
N ALA A 192 7.40 10.57 -19.97
CA ALA A 192 6.14 10.29 -20.66
C ALA A 192 4.94 10.41 -19.70
N TYR A 193 5.07 9.88 -18.47
CA TYR A 193 4.05 9.98 -17.43
C TYR A 193 3.77 11.43 -17.05
N LYS A 194 4.80 12.21 -16.74
CA LYS A 194 4.65 13.62 -16.37
C LYS A 194 3.96 14.44 -17.46
N ARG A 195 4.37 14.25 -18.73
CA ARG A 195 3.73 14.90 -19.88
C ARG A 195 2.27 14.48 -20.05
N TRP A 196 1.96 13.20 -19.88
CA TRP A 196 0.60 12.70 -19.98
C TRP A 196 -0.30 13.27 -18.86
N VAL A 197 0.17 13.28 -17.61
CA VAL A 197 -0.57 13.84 -16.47
C VAL A 197 -0.87 15.32 -16.70
N LEU A 198 0.15 16.12 -17.07
CA LEU A 198 -0.04 17.54 -17.35
C LEU A 198 -1.07 17.76 -18.46
N LYS A 199 -0.97 17.02 -19.57
CA LYS A 199 -1.94 17.10 -20.67
C LYS A 199 -3.35 16.72 -20.20
N ALA A 200 -3.47 15.70 -19.37
CA ALA A 200 -4.75 15.22 -18.88
C ALA A 200 -5.42 16.15 -17.87
N ILE A 201 -4.63 16.88 -17.06
CA ILE A 201 -5.12 17.97 -16.21
C ILE A 201 -5.62 19.14 -17.08
N ASN A 202 -4.81 19.57 -18.06
CA ASN A 202 -5.18 20.68 -18.95
C ASN A 202 -6.42 20.38 -19.80
N ALA A 203 -6.65 19.11 -20.14
CA ALA A 203 -7.85 18.65 -20.85
C ALA A 203 -9.08 18.45 -19.95
N GLY A 204 -8.97 18.67 -18.63
CA GLY A 204 -10.06 18.49 -17.67
C GLY A 204 -10.41 17.02 -17.36
N PHE A 205 -9.64 16.05 -17.86
CA PHE A 205 -9.84 14.63 -17.58
C PHE A 205 -9.35 14.26 -16.17
N LEU A 206 -8.22 14.82 -15.75
CA LEU A 206 -7.69 14.70 -14.39
C LEU A 206 -7.92 16.00 -13.62
N LYS A 207 -8.19 15.85 -12.32
CA LYS A 207 -8.24 16.97 -11.39
C LYS A 207 -7.20 16.76 -10.29
N ARG A 208 -6.23 17.66 -10.23
CA ARG A 208 -5.31 17.83 -9.09
C ARG A 208 -5.99 18.72 -8.04
N LEU A 209 -5.64 18.53 -6.77
CA LEU A 209 -6.06 19.40 -5.68
C LEU A 209 -4.82 20.08 -5.08
N ASP A 210 -4.83 21.40 -4.97
CA ASP A 210 -3.69 22.13 -4.39
C ASP A 210 -3.62 21.99 -2.87
N HIS A 211 -4.78 21.81 -2.24
CA HIS A 211 -4.88 21.58 -0.81
C HIS A 211 -6.13 20.75 -0.49
N VAL A 212 -6.10 20.14 0.69
CA VAL A 212 -7.25 19.52 1.36
C VAL A 212 -7.22 19.87 2.83
N GLU A 213 -8.39 20.08 3.42
CA GLU A 213 -8.57 20.23 4.85
C GLU A 213 -8.75 18.88 5.53
N GLU A 214 -8.43 18.81 6.82
CA GLU A 214 -8.85 17.66 7.62
C GLU A 214 -10.38 17.63 7.74
N ILE A 215 -10.96 16.46 7.50
CA ILE A 215 -12.39 16.23 7.72
C ILE A 215 -12.74 16.51 9.20
N PRO A 216 -13.72 17.38 9.49
CA PRO A 216 -13.99 17.80 10.86
C PRO A 216 -14.49 16.65 11.72
N ASP A 217 -14.15 16.68 13.01
CA ASP A 217 -14.87 15.86 14.01
C ASP A 217 -16.28 16.39 14.24
N PHE A 218 -17.11 15.65 14.96
CA PHE A 218 -18.52 16.01 15.12
C PHE A 218 -18.75 17.45 15.58
N GLN A 219 -18.03 17.92 16.62
CA GLN A 219 -18.23 19.28 17.15
C GLN A 219 -17.89 20.35 16.10
N LYS A 220 -16.74 20.21 15.44
CA LYS A 220 -16.35 21.13 14.35
C LYS A 220 -17.29 21.02 13.16
N GLY A 221 -17.78 19.82 12.87
CA GLY A 221 -18.71 19.52 11.78
C GLY A 221 -20.07 20.17 12.02
N ALA A 222 -20.58 20.13 13.25
CA ALA A 222 -21.87 20.71 13.60
C ALA A 222 -21.87 22.22 13.39
N ILE A 223 -20.78 22.89 13.78
CA ILE A 223 -20.56 24.31 13.52
C ILE A 223 -20.39 24.57 12.01
N LYS A 224 -19.49 23.83 11.34
CA LYS A 224 -19.12 24.07 9.94
C LYS A 224 -20.27 23.81 8.97
N PHE A 225 -21.07 22.78 9.21
CA PHE A 225 -22.19 22.38 8.35
C PHE A 225 -23.54 22.92 8.85
N LYS A 226 -23.56 23.61 9.99
CA LYS A 226 -24.76 24.14 10.67
C LYS A 226 -25.84 23.07 10.85
N SER A 227 -25.42 21.83 11.14
CA SER A 227 -26.30 20.67 11.27
C SER A 227 -25.55 19.53 11.93
N GLU A 228 -26.12 19.00 13.01
CA GLU A 228 -25.61 17.82 13.72
C GLU A 228 -25.70 16.55 12.87
N GLU A 229 -26.80 16.37 12.13
CA GLU A 229 -26.97 15.28 11.17
C GLU A 229 -25.83 15.28 10.13
N LYS A 230 -25.55 16.45 9.54
CA LYS A 230 -24.47 16.59 8.55
C LYS A 230 -23.08 16.35 9.17
N ALA A 231 -22.91 16.75 10.44
CA ALA A 231 -21.70 16.45 11.19
C ALA A 231 -21.51 14.94 11.44
N GLY A 232 -22.62 14.22 11.64
CA GLY A 232 -22.64 12.76 11.74
C GLY A 232 -21.96 12.08 10.56
N PHE A 233 -22.22 12.51 9.32
CA PHE A 233 -21.55 11.94 8.13
C PHE A 233 -20.04 12.12 8.13
N ALA A 234 -19.55 13.28 8.55
CA ALA A 234 -18.12 13.53 8.69
C ALA A 234 -17.52 12.64 9.79
N ASP A 235 -18.19 12.55 10.94
CA ASP A 235 -17.72 11.77 12.06
C ASP A 235 -17.73 10.25 11.78
N ILE A 236 -18.75 9.72 11.08
CA ILE A 236 -18.80 8.33 10.60
C ILE A 236 -17.53 7.96 9.82
N HIS A 237 -17.07 8.84 8.92
CA HIS A 237 -15.81 8.61 8.20
C HIS A 237 -14.65 8.47 9.19
N ARG A 238 -14.56 9.34 10.20
CA ARG A 238 -13.51 9.28 11.24
C ARG A 238 -13.59 8.02 12.10
N LYS A 239 -14.79 7.47 12.34
CA LYS A 239 -15.00 6.26 13.14
C LYS A 239 -14.75 4.97 12.40
N GLN A 240 -15.01 4.96 11.09
CA GLN A 240 -15.07 3.73 10.31
C GLN A 240 -14.08 3.72 9.17
N CYS A 241 -14.06 4.76 8.35
CA CYS A 241 -13.29 4.77 7.10
C CYS A 241 -11.82 5.12 7.34
N GLY A 242 -11.55 6.09 8.23
CA GLY A 242 -10.21 6.55 8.58
C GLY A 242 -9.30 5.49 9.22
N ARG A 243 -9.75 4.26 9.43
CA ARG A 243 -8.87 3.19 9.96
C ARG A 243 -7.91 2.62 8.92
N CYS A 244 -8.24 2.75 7.63
CA CYS A 244 -7.56 2.04 6.54
C CYS A 244 -6.35 2.78 5.97
N HIS A 245 -6.14 4.04 6.37
CA HIS A 245 -5.03 4.82 5.86
C HIS A 245 -3.70 4.41 6.49
N VAL A 246 -2.59 4.62 5.77
CA VAL A 246 -1.26 4.17 6.23
C VAL A 246 -0.75 4.93 7.46
N TRP A 247 -1.32 6.09 7.81
CA TRP A 247 -1.02 6.72 9.10
C TRP A 247 -1.58 5.97 10.31
N SER A 248 -2.41 4.94 10.13
CA SER A 248 -3.10 4.21 11.20
C SER A 248 -2.58 2.78 11.30
N GLU A 249 -2.48 2.25 12.52
CA GLU A 249 -2.26 0.82 12.79
C GLU A 249 -3.58 0.01 12.63
N GLY A 250 -4.72 0.70 12.47
CA GLY A 250 -6.07 0.15 12.33
C GLY A 250 -6.53 -0.67 13.54
N ARG A 251 -7.46 -1.61 13.29
CA ARG A 251 -8.18 -2.30 14.37
C ARG A 251 -7.41 -3.49 14.89
N ASP A 252 -7.45 -3.67 16.20
CA ASP A 252 -7.07 -4.93 16.85
C ASP A 252 -8.21 -5.97 16.69
N LYS A 253 -8.42 -6.41 15.44
CA LYS A 253 -9.42 -7.41 15.05
C LYS A 253 -8.82 -8.36 14.03
N ARG A 254 -9.27 -9.62 14.04
CA ARG A 254 -8.82 -10.64 13.10
C ARG A 254 -8.94 -10.15 11.66
N GLY A 255 -7.83 -10.18 10.93
CA GLY A 255 -7.72 -9.66 9.57
C GLY A 255 -7.48 -8.14 9.45
N ASP A 256 -7.61 -7.32 10.48
CA ASP A 256 -7.26 -5.88 10.36
C ASP A 256 -5.83 -5.55 10.82
N LEU A 257 -5.12 -6.56 11.35
CA LEU A 257 -3.83 -6.44 12.03
C LEU A 257 -2.70 -6.13 11.05
N ARG A 258 -1.95 -5.06 11.34
CA ARG A 258 -0.77 -4.59 10.58
C ARG A 258 -0.07 -3.48 11.35
N ALA A 259 1.11 -3.09 10.88
CA ALA A 259 1.77 -1.84 11.30
C ALA A 259 1.24 -0.63 10.51
N SER A 260 1.66 0.58 10.90
CA SER A 260 1.45 1.82 10.12
C SER A 260 2.61 2.10 9.17
N GLY A 261 2.40 2.95 8.16
CA GLY A 261 3.42 3.45 7.23
C GLY A 261 3.94 2.36 6.31
N CYS A 262 5.25 2.35 6.01
CA CYS A 262 5.81 1.40 5.04
C CYS A 262 5.59 -0.06 5.45
N ALA A 263 5.68 -0.38 6.74
CA ALA A 263 5.47 -1.73 7.25
C ALA A 263 4.01 -2.18 7.20
N ALA A 264 3.05 -1.30 6.90
CA ALA A 264 1.66 -1.69 6.67
C ALA A 264 1.53 -2.66 5.47
N CYS A 265 2.47 -2.59 4.53
CA CYS A 265 2.52 -3.47 3.35
C CYS A 265 3.78 -4.32 3.31
N HIS A 266 4.93 -3.76 3.69
CA HIS A 266 6.22 -4.41 3.52
C HIS A 266 6.60 -5.38 4.63
N ILE A 267 5.83 -5.46 5.72
CA ILE A 267 5.96 -6.49 6.75
C ILE A 267 4.63 -7.24 6.81
N LEU A 268 4.69 -8.56 6.62
CA LEU A 268 3.49 -9.38 6.47
C LEU A 268 2.89 -9.76 7.83
N TYR A 269 1.57 -9.69 7.92
CA TYR A 269 0.80 -10.12 9.09
C TYR A 269 -0.13 -11.25 8.70
N SER A 270 -0.24 -12.27 9.55
CA SER A 270 -1.32 -13.25 9.40
C SER A 270 -2.63 -12.61 9.85
N ASN A 271 -3.77 -13.21 9.48
CA ASN A 271 -5.06 -12.74 9.97
C ASN A 271 -5.16 -12.77 11.51
N ASN A 272 -4.36 -13.63 12.15
CA ASN A 272 -4.25 -13.69 13.59
C ASN A 272 -3.10 -12.78 14.11
N GLY A 273 -2.20 -12.25 13.30
CA GLY A 273 -1.09 -11.44 13.81
C GLY A 273 -0.26 -12.21 14.83
N THR A 274 0.01 -13.48 14.52
CA THR A 274 0.87 -14.37 15.28
C THR A 274 2.23 -14.42 14.61
N TYR A 275 3.28 -14.47 15.41
CA TYR A 275 4.63 -14.70 14.91
C TYR A 275 4.80 -16.17 14.54
N GLU A 276 5.28 -16.41 13.32
CA GLU A 276 5.44 -17.74 12.71
C GLU A 276 6.89 -17.96 12.23
N GLY A 277 7.80 -17.05 12.57
CA GLY A 277 9.22 -17.16 12.29
C GLY A 277 9.96 -18.01 13.31
N ASN A 278 11.29 -18.09 13.14
CA ASN A 278 12.18 -18.91 13.95
C ASN A 278 13.18 -18.11 14.79
N ASP A 279 12.99 -16.80 14.94
CA ASP A 279 13.89 -15.95 15.71
C ASP A 279 13.79 -16.29 17.21
N ARG A 280 14.88 -16.82 17.78
CA ARG A 280 14.92 -17.30 19.17
C ARG A 280 14.54 -16.19 20.14
N ALA A 281 15.17 -15.02 20.01
CA ALA A 281 14.91 -13.87 20.88
C ALA A 281 13.45 -13.39 20.83
N ILE A 282 12.78 -13.48 19.67
CA ILE A 282 11.37 -13.11 19.55
C ILE A 282 10.49 -14.14 20.28
N LYS A 283 10.72 -15.44 20.06
CA LYS A 283 9.97 -16.52 20.75
C LYS A 283 10.12 -16.41 22.26
N GLU A 284 11.33 -16.25 22.77
CA GLU A 284 11.57 -16.05 24.20
C GLU A 284 10.86 -14.80 24.75
N SER A 285 10.86 -13.70 23.99
CA SER A 285 10.16 -12.48 24.40
C SER A 285 8.64 -12.66 24.44
N ILE A 286 8.09 -13.52 23.58
CA ILE A 286 6.66 -13.90 23.61
C ILE A 286 6.37 -14.76 24.84
N GLU A 287 7.20 -15.77 25.12
CA GLU A 287 7.06 -16.66 26.28
C GLU A 287 7.14 -15.90 27.62
N LYS A 288 8.05 -14.92 27.70
CA LYS A 288 8.18 -14.00 28.86
C LYS A 288 7.05 -12.96 28.94
N GLY A 289 6.17 -12.89 27.94
CA GLY A 289 5.06 -11.93 27.88
C GLY A 289 5.48 -10.49 27.59
N GLU A 290 6.72 -10.27 27.14
CA GLU A 290 7.27 -8.95 26.79
C GLU A 290 6.81 -8.48 25.40
N LEU A 291 6.60 -9.41 24.46
CA LEU A 291 5.99 -9.16 23.15
C LEU A 291 4.57 -9.72 23.09
N LYS A 292 3.61 -8.88 22.68
CA LYS A 292 2.19 -9.24 22.60
C LYS A 292 1.63 -8.94 21.20
N ARG A 293 0.56 -9.65 20.84
CA ARG A 293 -0.17 -9.44 19.58
C ARG A 293 -0.64 -7.98 19.46
N PRO A 294 -0.73 -7.43 18.23
CA PRO A 294 -0.42 -8.09 16.96
C PRO A 294 1.08 -8.14 16.64
N LEU A 295 1.54 -9.29 16.15
CA LEU A 295 2.90 -9.54 15.70
C LEU A 295 2.91 -9.87 14.19
N PRO A 296 3.95 -9.48 13.45
CA PRO A 296 4.11 -9.89 12.06
C PRO A 296 4.43 -11.40 11.99
N ILE A 297 4.22 -12.00 10.83
CA ILE A 297 4.55 -13.42 10.56
C ILE A 297 6.05 -13.64 10.83
N LYS A 298 6.89 -12.73 10.34
CA LYS A 298 8.34 -12.70 10.58
C LYS A 298 8.79 -11.27 10.77
N HIS A 299 9.93 -11.08 11.43
CA HIS A 299 10.63 -9.80 11.43
C HIS A 299 11.42 -9.67 10.12
N GLU A 300 10.70 -9.50 9.00
CA GLU A 300 11.24 -9.50 7.64
C GLU A 300 10.54 -8.44 6.77
N ILE A 301 11.31 -7.72 5.96
CA ILE A 301 10.82 -6.78 4.97
C ILE A 301 10.77 -7.46 3.59
N THR A 302 9.62 -7.35 2.92
CA THR A 302 9.42 -7.98 1.61
C THR A 302 8.75 -7.06 0.58
N LYS A 303 9.01 -7.35 -0.69
CA LYS A 303 8.27 -6.81 -1.85
C LYS A 303 7.36 -7.87 -2.48
N ALA A 304 7.48 -9.13 -2.06
CA ALA A 304 6.59 -10.22 -2.40
C ALA A 304 5.34 -10.10 -1.52
N ILE A 305 4.49 -9.12 -1.84
CA ILE A 305 3.31 -8.80 -1.03
C ILE A 305 2.10 -9.54 -1.60
N PRO A 306 1.51 -10.50 -0.87
CA PRO A 306 0.31 -11.21 -1.32
C PRO A 306 -0.92 -10.32 -1.20
N ALA A 307 -1.98 -10.62 -1.97
CA ALA A 307 -3.27 -9.95 -1.90
C ALA A 307 -3.87 -9.97 -0.49
N ALA A 308 -3.57 -11.00 0.31
CA ALA A 308 -3.97 -11.09 1.71
C ALA A 308 -3.51 -9.86 2.53
N GLN A 309 -2.30 -9.37 2.30
CA GLN A 309 -1.81 -8.16 2.97
C GLN A 309 -2.63 -6.92 2.56
N CYS A 310 -3.00 -6.82 1.28
CA CYS A 310 -3.85 -5.74 0.78
C CYS A 310 -5.26 -5.81 1.39
N THR A 311 -5.78 -7.01 1.65
CA THR A 311 -7.11 -7.20 2.25
C THR A 311 -7.20 -6.71 3.70
N HIS A 312 -6.11 -6.47 4.43
CA HIS A 312 -6.20 -5.78 5.72
C HIS A 312 -6.86 -4.39 5.63
N CYS A 313 -6.93 -3.79 4.44
CA CYS A 313 -7.64 -2.53 4.17
C CYS A 313 -8.69 -2.63 3.04
N HIS A 314 -8.42 -3.40 1.99
CA HIS A 314 -9.24 -3.46 0.76
C HIS A 314 -10.44 -4.43 0.84
N THR A 315 -11.05 -4.55 2.02
CA THR A 315 -12.21 -5.41 2.33
C THR A 315 -13.54 -4.69 2.37
N ARG A 316 -13.54 -3.36 2.43
CA ARG A 316 -14.74 -2.51 2.45
C ARG A 316 -14.91 -1.71 1.17
N GLY A 317 -15.97 -0.91 1.11
CA GLY A 317 -16.26 -0.02 -0.02
C GLY A 317 -16.55 -0.83 -1.28
N LYS A 318 -15.63 -0.78 -2.25
CA LYS A 318 -15.71 -1.57 -3.49
C LYS A 318 -15.37 -3.05 -3.30
N ARG A 319 -14.84 -3.46 -2.14
CA ARG A 319 -14.49 -4.85 -1.81
C ARG A 319 -13.48 -5.49 -2.77
N ILE A 320 -12.67 -4.67 -3.44
CA ILE A 320 -11.81 -5.12 -4.54
C ILE A 320 -10.86 -6.25 -4.13
N GLY A 321 -10.31 -6.21 -2.91
CA GLY A 321 -9.39 -7.22 -2.44
C GLY A 321 -10.08 -8.57 -2.22
N THR A 322 -11.24 -8.55 -1.57
CA THR A 322 -11.99 -9.79 -1.32
C THR A 322 -12.57 -10.35 -2.61
N THR A 323 -13.11 -9.51 -3.50
CA THR A 323 -13.68 -9.96 -4.78
C THR A 323 -12.63 -10.54 -5.71
N TYR A 324 -11.42 -9.95 -5.75
CA TYR A 324 -10.30 -10.48 -6.53
C TYR A 324 -9.96 -11.91 -6.10
N MET A 325 -10.00 -12.17 -4.79
CA MET A 325 -9.78 -13.49 -4.18
C MET A 325 -11.03 -14.39 -4.16
N GLY A 326 -12.12 -13.99 -4.81
CA GLY A 326 -13.34 -14.80 -4.87
C GLY A 326 -14.18 -14.79 -3.59
N MET A 327 -13.87 -13.91 -2.63
CA MET A 327 -14.55 -13.81 -1.34
C MET A 327 -15.63 -12.72 -1.37
N PHE A 328 -16.81 -13.08 -0.86
CA PHE A 328 -17.97 -12.19 -0.73
C PHE A 328 -18.41 -12.07 0.72
N GLU A 329 -18.71 -10.86 1.16
CA GLU A 329 -19.19 -10.54 2.52
C GLU A 329 -20.62 -11.07 2.74
N TYR A 330 -20.79 -12.00 3.70
CA TYR A 330 -22.09 -12.50 4.13
C TYR A 330 -22.67 -11.64 5.26
N ASP A 331 -23.98 -11.41 5.24
CA ASP A 331 -24.61 -10.37 6.08
C ASP A 331 -25.18 -10.86 7.42
N TYR A 332 -25.43 -12.17 7.58
CA TYR A 332 -26.05 -12.71 8.81
C TYR A 332 -25.03 -13.06 9.90
N VAL A 333 -24.14 -12.11 10.22
CA VAL A 333 -23.01 -12.26 11.16
C VAL A 333 -23.43 -12.59 12.62
N LYS A 334 -24.73 -12.57 12.93
CA LYS A 334 -25.25 -12.75 14.30
C LYS A 334 -26.10 -13.98 14.52
N ASP A 335 -26.48 -14.71 13.48
CA ASP A 335 -27.16 -15.99 13.65
C ASP A 335 -26.12 -17.10 13.63
N GLY A 336 -25.59 -17.46 14.81
CA GLY A 336 -24.62 -18.55 14.98
C GLY A 336 -25.17 -19.93 14.62
N LYS A 337 -26.38 -20.01 14.04
CA LYS A 337 -26.96 -21.22 13.45
C LYS A 337 -27.07 -21.13 11.92
N ALA A 338 -26.66 -20.03 11.31
CA ALA A 338 -26.70 -19.79 9.87
C ALA A 338 -25.31 -19.93 9.23
N PRO A 339 -25.23 -20.34 7.94
CA PRO A 339 -23.98 -20.31 7.17
C PRO A 339 -23.42 -18.87 7.08
N PRO A 340 -22.14 -18.69 6.70
CA PRO A 340 -21.20 -19.71 6.28
C PRO A 340 -20.56 -20.48 7.44
N PHE A 341 -20.51 -21.80 7.28
CA PHE A 341 -19.80 -22.70 8.18
C PHE A 341 -18.36 -22.91 7.73
N ASN A 342 -17.49 -23.21 8.69
CA ASN A 342 -16.13 -23.66 8.44
C ASN A 342 -16.11 -25.14 7.98
N ILE A 343 -14.92 -25.68 7.71
CA ILE A 343 -14.77 -27.08 7.25
C ILE A 343 -15.30 -28.13 8.24
N LYS A 344 -15.49 -27.76 9.51
CA LYS A 344 -16.05 -28.62 10.57
C LYS A 344 -17.56 -28.44 10.75
N GLY A 345 -18.22 -27.61 9.92
CA GLY A 345 -19.64 -27.30 10.08
C GLY A 345 -19.95 -26.29 11.19
N GLU A 346 -18.95 -25.66 11.79
CA GLU A 346 -19.16 -24.64 12.84
C GLU A 346 -19.24 -23.25 12.21
N PRO A 347 -19.95 -22.28 12.81
CA PRO A 347 -20.00 -20.90 12.32
C PRO A 347 -18.61 -20.31 12.09
N GLN A 348 -18.42 -19.60 10.98
CA GLN A 348 -17.14 -18.99 10.66
C GLN A 348 -16.76 -17.95 11.73
N LYS A 349 -15.50 -17.99 12.21
CA LYS A 349 -14.95 -16.87 12.99
C LYS A 349 -14.88 -15.62 12.11
N PRO A 350 -15.41 -14.47 12.55
CA PRO A 350 -15.37 -13.25 11.76
C PRO A 350 -13.95 -12.88 11.29
N LEU A 351 -13.87 -12.42 10.04
CA LEU A 351 -12.69 -11.87 9.41
C LEU A 351 -13.01 -10.43 9.03
N PHE A 352 -12.17 -9.46 9.39
CA PHE A 352 -12.46 -8.03 9.18
C PHE A 352 -13.80 -7.58 9.77
N ILE A 353 -14.26 -8.22 10.86
CA ILE A 353 -15.58 -8.11 11.53
C ILE A 353 -16.79 -8.61 10.72
N LYS A 354 -16.56 -9.39 9.66
CA LYS A 354 -17.60 -9.93 8.77
C LYS A 354 -17.36 -11.42 8.52
N GLU A 355 -18.34 -12.07 7.91
CA GLU A 355 -18.22 -13.45 7.41
C GLU A 355 -18.12 -13.43 5.89
N TYR A 356 -17.53 -14.47 5.31
CA TYR A 356 -17.29 -14.53 3.87
C TYR A 356 -17.62 -15.89 3.26
N MET A 357 -18.28 -15.87 2.11
CA MET A 357 -18.45 -17.04 1.25
C MET A 357 -17.50 -16.96 0.06
N TYR A 358 -17.05 -18.13 -0.40
CA TYR A 358 -16.27 -18.25 -1.63
C TYR A 358 -17.22 -18.42 -2.83
N VAL A 359 -16.98 -17.63 -3.88
CA VAL A 359 -17.74 -17.67 -5.13
C VAL A 359 -16.84 -18.17 -6.25
N ARG A 360 -15.95 -17.29 -6.72
CA ARG A 360 -14.97 -17.55 -7.78
C ARG A 360 -13.97 -16.41 -7.82
N GLU A 361 -12.69 -16.72 -7.72
CA GLU A 361 -11.63 -15.73 -7.85
C GLU A 361 -11.47 -15.19 -9.28
N ASP A 362 -10.76 -14.06 -9.39
CA ASP A 362 -10.37 -13.51 -10.68
C ASP A 362 -9.45 -14.47 -11.46
N VAL A 363 -9.50 -14.42 -12.79
CA VAL A 363 -8.71 -15.33 -13.63
C VAL A 363 -7.19 -15.11 -13.49
N HIS A 364 -6.76 -13.91 -13.09
CA HIS A 364 -5.36 -13.62 -12.80
C HIS A 364 -4.97 -14.18 -11.42
N ALA A 365 -5.84 -14.03 -10.42
CA ALA A 365 -5.68 -14.64 -9.09
C ALA A 365 -5.54 -16.16 -9.21
N LYS A 366 -6.45 -16.81 -9.96
CA LYS A 366 -6.44 -18.26 -10.22
C LYS A 366 -5.14 -18.74 -10.88
N ARG A 367 -4.47 -17.88 -11.66
CA ARG A 367 -3.20 -18.21 -12.30
C ARG A 367 -1.99 -18.05 -11.37
N GLY A 368 -2.18 -17.44 -10.20
CA GLY A 368 -1.15 -17.17 -9.19
C GLY A 368 -0.58 -15.75 -9.26
N MET A 369 -1.31 -14.79 -9.85
CA MET A 369 -0.91 -13.37 -9.84
C MET A 369 -1.48 -12.65 -8.62
N GLU A 370 -0.67 -11.79 -8.02
CA GLU A 370 -1.03 -10.95 -6.89
C GLU A 370 -1.29 -9.49 -7.31
N CYS A 371 -1.82 -8.67 -6.40
CA CYS A 371 -2.09 -7.25 -6.68
C CYS A 371 -0.83 -6.50 -7.17
N VAL A 372 0.34 -6.82 -6.59
CA VAL A 372 1.64 -6.20 -6.93
C VAL A 372 2.17 -6.59 -8.32
N ASP A 373 1.61 -7.63 -8.94
CA ASP A 373 2.00 -8.03 -10.29
C ASP A 373 1.46 -7.07 -11.34
N CYS A 374 0.38 -6.36 -11.01
CA CYS A 374 -0.23 -5.35 -11.85
C CYS A 374 0.05 -3.93 -11.34
N HIS A 375 -0.16 -3.69 -10.04
CA HIS A 375 -0.11 -2.34 -9.49
C HIS A 375 1.31 -1.76 -9.47
N THR A 376 1.43 -0.48 -9.83
CA THR A 376 2.73 0.21 -9.92
C THR A 376 3.11 0.89 -8.61
N SER A 377 4.37 1.31 -8.50
CA SER A 377 4.81 2.11 -7.36
C SER A 377 4.03 3.42 -7.22
N ILE A 378 3.71 4.11 -8.31
CA ILE A 378 2.98 5.38 -8.28
C ILE A 378 1.54 5.20 -7.83
N GLU A 379 0.88 4.12 -8.25
CA GLU A 379 -0.50 3.84 -7.84
C GLU A 379 -0.64 3.65 -6.33
N VAL A 380 0.42 3.14 -5.68
CA VAL A 380 0.42 2.81 -4.25
C VAL A 380 1.06 3.91 -3.41
N HIS A 381 2.26 4.37 -3.79
CA HIS A 381 3.01 5.37 -3.05
C HIS A 381 2.67 6.82 -3.42
N GLY A 382 1.83 7.02 -4.44
CA GLY A 382 1.54 8.33 -5.02
C GLY A 382 2.67 8.83 -5.92
N ASP A 383 2.44 9.89 -6.67
CA ASP A 383 3.41 10.57 -7.55
C ASP A 383 3.81 11.96 -7.02
N GLY A 384 3.33 12.31 -5.82
CA GLY A 384 3.50 13.61 -5.18
C GLY A 384 2.30 14.52 -5.30
N ASN A 385 1.36 14.24 -6.22
CA ASN A 385 0.16 15.05 -6.37
C ASN A 385 -1.00 14.53 -5.50
N ILE A 386 -1.88 15.44 -5.08
CA ILE A 386 -3.15 15.09 -4.42
C ILE A 386 -4.25 14.94 -5.47
N TYR A 387 -4.95 13.80 -5.44
CA TYR A 387 -6.07 13.52 -6.33
C TYR A 387 -7.35 13.19 -5.55
N PRO A 388 -8.53 13.48 -6.12
CA PRO A 388 -9.82 13.17 -5.51
C PRO A 388 -10.24 11.70 -5.65
N THR A 389 -9.58 10.90 -6.50
CA THR A 389 -9.98 9.51 -6.75
C THR A 389 -8.80 8.66 -7.20
N THR A 390 -8.79 7.39 -6.80
CA THR A 390 -7.72 6.45 -7.17
C THR A 390 -7.71 6.18 -8.66
N TYR A 391 -8.85 6.38 -9.33
CA TYR A 391 -8.98 6.22 -10.78
C TYR A 391 -8.02 7.13 -11.57
N TYR A 392 -7.63 8.27 -11.00
CA TYR A 392 -6.67 9.20 -11.62
C TYR A 392 -5.23 8.73 -11.51
N GLN A 393 -4.89 7.94 -10.48
CA GLN A 393 -3.54 7.41 -10.28
C GLN A 393 -3.38 6.05 -10.93
N VAL A 394 -4.41 5.18 -10.92
CA VAL A 394 -4.39 3.86 -11.59
C VAL A 394 -3.97 3.99 -13.06
N GLU A 395 -2.79 3.47 -13.36
CA GLU A 395 -2.15 3.38 -14.67
C GLU A 395 -2.48 2.07 -15.38
N VAL A 396 -2.63 0.97 -14.64
CA VAL A 396 -2.82 -0.35 -15.25
C VAL A 396 -4.15 -0.43 -16.00
N SER A 397 -4.07 -0.92 -17.23
CA SER A 397 -5.21 -1.24 -18.07
C SER A 397 -5.02 -2.59 -18.77
N CYS A 398 -6.12 -3.21 -19.24
CA CYS A 398 -6.06 -4.46 -19.99
C CYS A 398 -5.16 -4.35 -21.23
N TYR A 399 -5.13 -3.17 -21.86
CA TYR A 399 -4.34 -2.89 -23.05
C TYR A 399 -2.83 -2.89 -22.80
N ASP A 400 -2.39 -2.73 -21.56
CA ASP A 400 -0.97 -2.61 -21.22
C ASP A 400 -0.23 -3.95 -21.31
N CYS A 401 -0.98 -5.04 -21.14
CA CYS A 401 -0.47 -6.40 -21.29
C CYS A 401 -1.03 -7.05 -22.56
N HIS A 402 -2.33 -6.96 -22.80
CA HIS A 402 -2.98 -7.73 -23.87
C HIS A 402 -2.97 -7.05 -25.23
N GLY A 403 -2.82 -5.71 -25.26
CA GLY A 403 -2.92 -4.90 -26.46
C GLY A 403 -4.36 -4.88 -27.01
N THR A 404 -4.46 -4.84 -28.32
CA THR A 404 -5.70 -4.95 -29.10
C THR A 404 -5.51 -6.04 -30.16
N PRO A 405 -6.56 -6.47 -30.85
CA PRO A 405 -6.41 -7.42 -31.96
C PRO A 405 -5.52 -6.92 -33.10
N ASP A 406 -5.37 -5.60 -33.26
CA ASP A 406 -4.58 -5.00 -34.35
C ASP A 406 -3.20 -4.50 -33.91
N LYS A 407 -3.05 -4.18 -32.63
CA LYS A 407 -1.83 -3.57 -32.07
C LYS A 407 -1.38 -4.25 -30.79
N TYR A 408 -0.10 -4.59 -30.71
CA TYR A 408 0.55 -4.99 -29.46
C TYR A 408 0.53 -3.85 -28.44
N PRO A 409 0.70 -4.13 -27.13
CA PRO A 409 0.71 -3.10 -26.10
C PRO A 409 1.69 -1.94 -26.36
N TRP A 410 2.89 -2.26 -26.85
CA TRP A 410 3.94 -1.28 -27.16
C TRP A 410 3.69 -0.48 -28.45
N GLU A 411 2.75 -0.90 -29.30
CA GLU A 411 2.35 -0.18 -30.52
C GLU A 411 1.22 0.83 -30.26
N LEU A 412 0.57 0.76 -29.10
CA LEU A 412 -0.47 1.70 -28.68
C LEU A 412 0.17 3.02 -28.22
N PRO A 413 -0.52 4.17 -28.27
CA PRO A 413 0.00 5.40 -27.69
C PRO A 413 -0.03 5.37 -26.15
N VAL A 414 0.78 6.23 -25.52
CA VAL A 414 0.57 6.59 -24.11
C VAL A 414 -0.78 7.30 -23.98
N GLY A 415 -1.56 6.89 -22.99
CA GLY A 415 -2.92 7.33 -22.70
C GLY A 415 -4.01 6.49 -23.37
N TYR A 416 -3.65 5.47 -24.15
CA TYR A 416 -4.64 4.65 -24.85
C TYR A 416 -5.69 4.07 -23.90
N GLY A 417 -6.96 4.12 -24.34
CA GLY A 417 -8.10 3.74 -23.51
C GLY A 417 -8.63 4.86 -22.61
N THR A 418 -7.98 6.03 -22.60
CA THR A 418 -8.48 7.26 -21.96
C THR A 418 -8.81 8.32 -23.01
N PRO A 419 -9.57 9.37 -22.66
CA PRO A 419 -9.84 10.51 -23.56
C PRO A 419 -8.59 11.30 -23.96
N VAL A 420 -7.44 11.08 -23.32
CA VAL A 420 -6.22 11.87 -23.52
C VAL A 420 -5.07 10.95 -23.90
N THR A 421 -4.48 11.17 -25.07
CA THR A 421 -3.31 10.41 -25.56
C THR A 421 -2.14 11.33 -25.91
N LEU A 422 -0.91 10.80 -25.85
CA LEU A 422 0.26 11.43 -26.45
C LEU A 422 0.41 10.98 -27.91
N LYS A 423 1.03 11.83 -28.75
CA LYS A 423 1.37 11.45 -30.13
C LYS A 423 2.48 10.40 -30.13
N GLY A 424 2.44 9.49 -31.11
CA GLY A 424 3.43 8.42 -31.28
C GLY A 424 3.06 7.11 -30.59
N VAL A 425 3.95 6.12 -30.70
CA VAL A 425 3.80 4.81 -30.04
C VAL A 425 4.38 4.85 -28.63
N ARG A 426 3.83 4.03 -27.74
CA ARG A 426 4.27 3.88 -26.35
C ARG A 426 5.67 3.27 -26.27
N GLY A 427 5.94 2.27 -27.11
CA GLY A 427 7.21 1.55 -27.10
C GLY A 427 7.42 0.69 -25.85
N THR A 428 8.68 0.42 -25.58
CA THR A 428 9.20 -0.39 -24.46
C THR A 428 10.38 0.32 -23.84
N PHE A 429 10.75 -0.07 -22.61
CA PHE A 429 12.00 0.35 -21.99
C PHE A 429 13.04 -0.75 -22.13
N LYS A 430 14.25 -0.42 -22.56
CA LYS A 430 15.37 -1.36 -22.70
C LYS A 430 16.44 -1.06 -21.67
N ASP A 431 16.91 -2.09 -20.99
CA ASP A 431 18.02 -2.04 -20.04
C ASP A 431 18.91 -3.27 -20.23
N GLY A 432 20.05 -3.05 -20.90
CA GLY A 432 20.86 -4.12 -21.46
C GLY A 432 20.04 -5.01 -22.41
N GLU A 433 20.06 -6.31 -22.14
CA GLU A 433 19.30 -7.31 -22.91
C GLU A 433 17.81 -7.39 -22.52
N ASN A 434 17.42 -6.74 -21.43
CA ASN A 434 16.05 -6.81 -20.93
C ASN A 434 15.16 -5.76 -21.61
N GLU A 435 13.99 -6.20 -22.07
CA GLU A 435 12.96 -5.33 -22.62
C GLU A 435 11.70 -5.38 -21.75
N TYR A 436 11.22 -4.21 -21.32
CA TYR A 436 10.14 -4.03 -20.37
C TYR A 436 8.93 -3.35 -21.00
N LEU A 437 7.74 -3.76 -20.60
CA LEU A 437 6.50 -3.10 -21.00
C LEU A 437 6.25 -1.81 -20.20
N LEU A 438 5.55 -0.87 -20.84
CA LEU A 438 5.12 0.37 -20.21
C LEU A 438 3.60 0.36 -19.94
N THR A 439 3.19 0.97 -18.83
CA THR A 439 1.79 1.21 -18.47
C THR A 439 1.10 2.10 -19.49
N SER A 440 -0.23 2.19 -19.44
CA SER A 440 -0.98 3.11 -20.28
C SER A 440 -0.52 4.55 -20.10
N LYS A 441 0.03 4.91 -18.94
CA LYS A 441 0.52 6.26 -18.66
C LYS A 441 2.03 6.42 -18.86
N GLY A 442 2.73 5.39 -19.34
CA GLY A 442 4.12 5.49 -19.79
C GLY A 442 5.18 5.24 -18.72
N ASN A 443 4.83 4.68 -17.56
CA ASN A 443 5.83 4.20 -16.59
C ASN A 443 6.22 2.76 -16.90
N VAL A 444 7.46 2.38 -16.56
CA VAL A 444 7.93 1.01 -16.74
C VAL A 444 7.39 0.12 -15.61
N LYS A 445 7.02 -1.12 -15.92
CA LYS A 445 6.74 -2.12 -14.89
C LYS A 445 7.87 -3.14 -14.80
N SER A 446 8.52 -3.20 -13.63
CA SER A 446 9.72 -4.01 -13.41
C SER A 446 9.56 -5.51 -13.55
N ASN A 447 8.35 -6.05 -13.65
CA ASN A 447 8.09 -7.48 -13.81
C ASN A 447 7.33 -7.84 -15.09
N TRP A 448 7.04 -6.87 -15.96
CA TRP A 448 6.46 -7.11 -17.29
C TRP A 448 7.57 -7.08 -18.32
N ARG A 449 7.65 -8.13 -19.14
CA ARG A 449 8.75 -8.34 -20.09
C ARG A 449 8.23 -8.62 -21.48
N ARG A 450 9.08 -8.29 -22.44
CA ARG A 450 8.93 -8.63 -23.85
C ARG A 450 10.14 -9.43 -24.32
N ARG A 451 9.90 -10.38 -25.22
CA ARG A 451 10.93 -11.02 -26.04
C ARG A 451 10.38 -11.24 -27.44
N GLY A 452 10.81 -10.43 -28.41
CA GLY A 452 10.31 -10.51 -29.78
C GLY A 452 8.81 -10.21 -29.88
N GLY A 453 8.03 -11.17 -30.40
CA GLY A 453 6.57 -11.09 -30.53
C GLY A 453 5.79 -11.61 -29.32
N GLU A 454 6.48 -11.97 -28.23
CA GLU A 454 5.88 -12.49 -27.01
C GLU A 454 6.08 -11.55 -25.82
N ALA A 455 5.15 -11.61 -24.87
CA ALA A 455 5.23 -10.88 -23.62
C ALA A 455 4.85 -11.78 -22.45
N TYR A 456 5.43 -11.51 -21.28
CA TYR A 456 5.19 -12.29 -20.07
C TYR A 456 5.34 -11.44 -18.80
N ILE A 457 4.69 -11.89 -17.72
CA ILE A 457 4.81 -11.34 -16.38
C ILE A 457 5.60 -12.34 -15.54
N ILE A 458 6.57 -11.87 -14.75
CA ILE A 458 7.16 -12.66 -13.67
C ILE A 458 6.44 -12.24 -12.39
N SER A 459 5.76 -13.17 -11.71
CA SER A 459 5.11 -12.81 -10.45
C SER A 459 6.16 -12.36 -9.43
N SER A 460 5.93 -11.18 -8.85
CA SER A 460 6.75 -10.59 -7.80
C SER A 460 6.61 -11.36 -6.48
N TYR A 461 5.51 -12.12 -6.33
CA TYR A 461 5.26 -12.95 -5.16
C TYR A 461 5.81 -14.37 -5.35
N THR A 462 5.43 -15.05 -6.44
CA THR A 462 5.76 -16.48 -6.63
C THR A 462 7.00 -16.74 -7.49
N GLY A 463 7.51 -15.74 -8.21
CA GLY A 463 8.55 -15.91 -9.23
C GLY A 463 8.08 -16.62 -10.50
N LYS A 464 6.81 -17.05 -10.56
CA LYS A 464 6.25 -17.79 -11.69
C LYS A 464 6.18 -16.90 -12.93
N LYS A 465 6.58 -17.46 -14.07
CA LYS A 465 6.42 -16.83 -15.39
C LYS A 465 5.01 -17.08 -15.92
N HIS A 466 4.31 -16.01 -16.28
CA HIS A 466 2.98 -16.05 -16.88
C HIS A 466 3.06 -15.47 -18.29
N ILE A 467 2.82 -16.29 -19.31
CA ILE A 467 2.75 -15.82 -20.70
C ILE A 467 1.49 -14.98 -20.87
N ILE A 468 1.63 -13.79 -21.45
CA ILE A 468 0.50 -12.90 -21.70
C ILE A 468 -0.17 -13.32 -23.01
N PRO A 469 -1.48 -13.61 -23.00
CA PRO A 469 -2.23 -13.85 -24.23
C PRO A 469 -2.44 -12.51 -24.96
N LEU A 470 -1.55 -12.23 -25.91
CA LEU A 470 -1.60 -11.04 -26.77
C LEU A 470 -2.74 -11.20 -27.79
N LEU A 471 -3.67 -10.23 -27.82
CA LEU A 471 -4.86 -10.30 -28.69
C LEU A 471 -4.49 -10.33 -30.17
N LYS A 472 -3.44 -9.59 -30.57
CA LYS A 472 -2.92 -9.60 -31.95
C LYS A 472 -2.39 -10.98 -32.36
N ASN A 473 -1.70 -11.68 -31.46
CA ASN A 473 -1.25 -13.05 -31.74
C ASN A 473 -2.42 -14.02 -31.88
N ILE A 474 -3.46 -13.85 -31.04
CA ILE A 474 -4.67 -14.67 -31.13
C ILE A 474 -5.35 -14.47 -32.49
N LYS A 475 -5.48 -13.22 -32.95
CA LYS A 475 -6.05 -12.87 -34.25
C LYS A 475 -5.21 -13.40 -35.41
N LEU A 476 -3.90 -13.17 -35.42
CA LEU A 476 -3.00 -13.59 -36.50
C LEU A 476 -2.95 -15.12 -36.68
N ARG A 477 -3.14 -15.86 -35.59
CA ARG A 477 -3.11 -17.34 -35.60
C ARG A 477 -4.50 -17.98 -35.66
N ASP A 478 -5.56 -17.16 -35.77
CA ASP A 478 -6.96 -17.59 -35.69
C ASP A 478 -7.24 -18.57 -34.53
N SER A 479 -6.76 -18.22 -33.34
CA SER A 479 -6.75 -19.12 -32.17
C SER A 479 -7.75 -18.71 -31.08
N PHE A 480 -8.85 -18.08 -31.48
CA PHE A 480 -9.92 -17.72 -30.55
C PHE A 480 -10.55 -18.98 -29.96
N LYS A 481 -10.78 -18.97 -28.64
CA LYS A 481 -11.38 -20.12 -27.95
C LYS A 481 -12.85 -20.34 -28.31
N THR A 482 -13.55 -19.30 -28.72
CA THR A 482 -14.98 -19.35 -29.07
C THR A 482 -15.28 -18.38 -30.21
N LYS A 483 -16.31 -18.68 -31.00
CA LYS A 483 -16.81 -17.78 -32.06
C LYS A 483 -17.24 -16.43 -31.49
N GLN A 484 -17.86 -16.43 -30.30
CA GLN A 484 -18.29 -15.22 -29.60
C GLN A 484 -17.09 -14.33 -29.24
N ALA A 485 -15.93 -14.90 -28.90
CA ALA A 485 -14.74 -14.11 -28.61
C ALA A 485 -14.20 -13.39 -29.86
N GLU A 486 -14.18 -14.08 -31.02
CA GLU A 486 -13.79 -13.45 -32.29
C GLU A 486 -14.77 -12.34 -32.67
N VAL A 487 -16.09 -12.61 -32.60
CA VAL A 487 -17.12 -11.62 -32.90
C VAL A 487 -16.99 -10.39 -32.00
N ALA A 488 -16.90 -10.60 -30.69
CA ALA A 488 -16.83 -9.52 -29.72
C ALA A 488 -15.56 -8.67 -29.84
N MET A 489 -14.41 -9.29 -30.11
CA MET A 489 -13.13 -8.58 -30.11
C MET A 489 -12.73 -8.04 -31.49
N VAL A 490 -13.08 -8.73 -32.58
CA VAL A 490 -12.57 -8.44 -33.93
C VAL A 490 -13.66 -7.95 -34.86
N LYS A 491 -14.84 -8.59 -34.91
CA LYS A 491 -15.88 -8.25 -35.88
C LYS A 491 -16.66 -6.98 -35.51
N ILE A 492 -16.81 -6.71 -34.21
CA ILE A 492 -17.48 -5.52 -33.69
C ILE A 492 -16.41 -4.58 -33.13
N ASP A 493 -15.86 -3.74 -34.00
CA ASP A 493 -14.78 -2.78 -33.67
C ASP A 493 -15.18 -1.79 -32.56
N ASN A 494 -16.48 -1.46 -32.47
CA ASN A 494 -17.00 -0.51 -31.52
C ASN A 494 -16.79 -0.95 -30.06
N HIS A 495 -16.77 -2.26 -29.76
CA HIS A 495 -16.48 -2.74 -28.40
C HIS A 495 -15.12 -2.26 -27.90
N MET A 496 -14.10 -2.26 -28.77
CA MET A 496 -12.75 -1.81 -28.40
C MET A 496 -12.68 -0.31 -28.12
N LYS A 497 -13.58 0.46 -28.74
CA LYS A 497 -13.66 1.92 -28.62
C LYS A 497 -14.49 2.33 -27.40
N THR A 498 -15.65 1.71 -27.21
CA THR A 498 -16.69 2.20 -26.27
C THR A 498 -16.84 1.38 -25.01
N MET A 499 -16.27 0.17 -24.94
CA MET A 499 -16.40 -0.70 -23.77
C MET A 499 -15.05 -0.95 -23.09
N GLU A 500 -15.13 -1.17 -21.78
CA GLU A 500 -14.05 -1.74 -21.00
C GLU A 500 -14.09 -3.26 -21.09
N CYS A 501 -12.94 -3.92 -21.17
CA CYS A 501 -12.85 -5.38 -21.30
C CYS A 501 -13.54 -6.10 -20.13
N TYR A 502 -13.48 -5.54 -18.92
CA TYR A 502 -14.10 -6.09 -17.73
C TYR A 502 -15.64 -5.97 -17.72
N SER A 503 -16.26 -5.33 -18.71
CA SER A 503 -17.73 -5.39 -18.90
C SER A 503 -18.23 -6.79 -19.21
N CYS A 504 -17.42 -7.59 -19.92
CA CYS A 504 -17.72 -8.99 -20.23
C CYS A 504 -16.86 -9.95 -19.41
N HIS A 505 -15.64 -9.55 -19.04
CA HIS A 505 -14.70 -10.43 -18.34
C HIS A 505 -14.87 -10.46 -16.81
N ALA A 506 -15.58 -9.51 -16.21
CA ALA A 506 -15.97 -9.61 -14.80
C ALA A 506 -17.15 -10.58 -14.67
N SER A 507 -16.91 -11.77 -14.11
CA SER A 507 -17.98 -12.78 -13.94
C SER A 507 -19.03 -12.41 -12.90
N TRP A 508 -18.66 -11.58 -11.92
CA TRP A 508 -19.55 -11.11 -10.87
C TRP A 508 -18.97 -9.83 -10.23
N ALA A 509 -19.83 -9.06 -9.58
CA ALA A 509 -19.40 -7.97 -8.70
C ALA A 509 -20.39 -7.87 -7.52
N PRO A 510 -19.94 -7.50 -6.31
CA PRO A 510 -20.83 -7.39 -5.16
C PRO A 510 -21.80 -6.23 -5.38
N GLN A 511 -23.10 -6.50 -5.31
CA GLN A 511 -24.16 -5.49 -5.44
C GLN A 511 -24.82 -5.27 -4.07
N CYS A 512 -24.82 -4.03 -3.58
CA CYS A 512 -25.37 -3.66 -2.28
C CYS A 512 -26.46 -2.58 -2.45
N PHE A 513 -27.73 -2.99 -2.42
CA PHE A 513 -28.90 -2.15 -2.72
C PHE A 513 -29.69 -1.72 -1.47
N GLY A 514 -29.07 -1.76 -0.30
CA GLY A 514 -29.68 -1.27 0.92
C GLY A 514 -28.76 -1.55 2.09
N CYS A 515 -28.20 -0.50 2.67
CA CYS A 515 -27.41 -0.56 3.88
C CYS A 515 -28.08 0.34 4.90
N HIS A 516 -28.47 -0.15 6.07
CA HIS A 516 -28.87 0.75 7.16
C HIS A 516 -27.68 0.96 8.09
N ILE A 517 -27.34 2.23 8.28
CA ILE A 517 -26.34 2.68 9.25
C ILE A 517 -27.06 3.50 10.30
N GLU A 518 -27.02 3.05 11.54
CA GLU A 518 -27.40 3.85 12.68
C GLU A 518 -26.14 4.48 13.30
N TYR A 519 -26.11 5.80 13.39
CA TYR A 519 -25.04 6.52 14.08
C TYR A 519 -25.51 7.04 15.43
N ASP A 520 -25.05 6.36 16.50
CA ASP A 520 -25.42 6.71 17.86
C ASP A 520 -24.34 7.57 18.52
N ARG A 521 -24.71 8.81 18.85
CA ARG A 521 -23.88 9.78 19.58
C ARG A 521 -23.54 9.35 21.00
N ARG A 522 -24.40 8.57 21.65
CA ARG A 522 -24.25 8.09 23.04
C ARG A 522 -23.19 7.00 23.14
N VAL A 523 -22.88 6.33 22.03
CA VAL A 523 -21.87 5.26 21.98
C VAL A 523 -20.49 5.85 21.69
N ARG A 524 -19.47 5.42 22.45
CA ARG A 524 -18.08 5.83 22.20
C ARG A 524 -17.41 4.95 21.15
N GLY A 525 -17.00 5.55 20.03
CA GLY A 525 -16.23 4.92 18.97
C GLY A 525 -14.77 5.40 18.93
N VAL A 526 -13.89 4.59 18.32
CA VAL A 526 -12.52 5.02 18.03
C VAL A 526 -12.54 6.11 16.96
N ASP A 527 -11.92 7.26 17.21
CA ASP A 527 -11.62 8.24 16.16
C ASP A 527 -10.25 7.91 15.59
N TRP A 528 -10.21 7.39 14.37
CA TRP A 528 -8.97 6.91 13.76
C TRP A 528 -8.01 8.03 13.39
N ILE A 529 -8.53 9.22 13.08
CA ILE A 529 -7.70 10.39 12.76
C ILE A 529 -7.06 10.94 14.03
N LYS A 530 -7.82 11.05 15.14
CA LYS A 530 -7.25 11.43 16.46
C LYS A 530 -6.27 10.38 16.97
N THR A 531 -6.60 9.10 16.82
CA THR A 531 -5.72 7.98 17.18
C THR A 531 -4.40 8.07 16.44
N SER A 532 -4.43 8.31 15.13
CA SER A 532 -3.21 8.42 14.34
C SER A 532 -2.37 9.64 14.69
N LYS A 533 -2.94 10.70 15.26
CA LYS A 533 -2.20 11.83 15.82
C LYS A 533 -1.71 11.61 17.25
N ASN A 534 -2.34 10.70 17.99
CA ASN A 534 -1.96 10.37 19.37
C ASN A 534 -0.85 9.31 19.38
N ILE A 535 0.33 9.72 18.93
CA ILE A 535 1.51 8.88 18.81
C ILE A 535 2.49 9.14 19.97
N ASN A 536 3.03 8.07 20.54
CA ASN A 536 4.24 8.18 21.35
C ASN A 536 5.43 8.42 20.42
N ARG A 537 5.97 9.65 20.43
CA ARG A 537 7.08 10.04 19.54
C ARG A 537 8.39 9.30 19.80
N VAL A 538 8.55 8.69 20.98
CA VAL A 538 9.71 7.85 21.28
C VAL A 538 9.53 6.49 20.62
N THR A 539 8.40 5.81 20.84
CA THR A 539 8.22 4.43 20.38
C THR A 539 7.63 4.32 18.97
N GLY A 540 7.08 5.39 18.41
CA GLY A 540 6.39 5.40 17.13
C GLY A 540 4.99 4.75 17.13
N ARG A 541 4.50 4.29 18.30
CA ARG A 541 3.21 3.58 18.46
C ARG A 541 2.06 4.51 18.79
N GLN A 542 0.86 4.14 18.33
CA GLN A 542 -0.37 4.92 18.53
C GLN A 542 -1.09 4.51 19.82
N LYS A 543 -1.73 5.48 20.46
CA LYS A 543 -2.67 5.26 21.56
C LYS A 543 -4.09 5.51 21.05
N ILE A 544 -4.95 4.51 21.16
CA ILE A 544 -6.35 4.58 20.74
C ILE A 544 -7.06 5.75 21.43
N VAL A 545 -7.71 6.61 20.65
CA VAL A 545 -8.55 7.71 21.13
C VAL A 545 -10.00 7.37 20.84
N LYS A 546 -10.82 7.29 21.90
CA LYS A 546 -12.28 7.10 21.78
C LYS A 546 -13.00 8.41 22.06
N THR A 547 -13.90 8.80 21.17
CA THR A 547 -14.80 9.95 21.33
C THR A 547 -16.25 9.50 21.19
N GLU A 548 -17.20 10.32 21.63
CA GLU A 548 -18.64 10.13 21.40
C GLU A 548 -18.96 9.95 19.91
N GLY A 549 -20.07 9.27 19.62
CA GLY A 549 -20.43 8.85 18.27
C GLY A 549 -19.78 7.55 17.84
N ASN A 550 -20.60 6.61 17.38
CA ASN A 550 -20.16 5.45 16.61
C ASN A 550 -21.30 4.90 15.75
N ILE A 551 -20.96 4.04 14.79
CA ILE A 551 -21.97 3.19 14.17
C ILE A 551 -22.43 2.15 15.19
N ALA A 552 -23.72 2.17 15.55
CA ALA A 552 -24.37 1.21 16.42
C ALA A 552 -24.93 0.01 15.64
N ILE A 553 -25.49 0.26 14.45
CA ILE A 553 -26.02 -0.75 13.54
C ILE A 553 -25.43 -0.56 12.15
N GLU A 554 -24.93 -1.65 11.56
CA GLU A 554 -24.63 -1.74 10.13
C GLU A 554 -25.28 -3.03 9.62
N ASN A 555 -26.44 -2.92 8.97
CA ASN A 555 -27.11 -4.06 8.34
C ASN A 555 -27.14 -3.86 6.82
N ARG A 556 -27.40 -4.93 6.07
CA ARG A 556 -27.71 -4.84 4.64
C ARG A 556 -29.07 -5.45 4.41
N SER A 557 -29.95 -4.68 3.79
CA SER A 557 -31.26 -5.18 3.41
C SER A 557 -31.21 -6.02 2.15
N PHE A 558 -30.21 -5.78 1.29
CA PHE A 558 -30.11 -6.48 0.01
C PHE A 558 -28.70 -6.53 -0.54
N LEU A 559 -28.05 -7.68 -0.35
CA LEU A 559 -26.77 -8.03 -0.98
C LEU A 559 -27.02 -9.10 -2.05
N ARG A 560 -26.71 -8.76 -3.31
CA ARG A 560 -26.88 -9.65 -4.47
C ARG A 560 -25.57 -9.92 -5.21
N TRP A 561 -25.58 -11.03 -5.93
CA TRP A 561 -24.50 -11.60 -6.73
C TRP A 561 -25.05 -11.82 -8.13
N GLU A 562 -25.20 -10.73 -8.86
CA GLU A 562 -25.78 -10.75 -10.20
C GLU A 562 -24.77 -10.21 -11.20
N SER A 563 -25.10 -10.36 -12.48
CA SER A 563 -24.40 -9.63 -13.53
C SER A 563 -24.39 -8.14 -13.17
N PRO A 564 -23.21 -7.50 -13.17
CA PRO A 564 -23.13 -6.11 -12.75
C PRO A 564 -23.94 -5.23 -13.69
N ILE A 565 -24.61 -4.22 -13.13
CA ILE A 565 -25.22 -3.15 -13.91
C ILE A 565 -24.13 -2.48 -14.74
N LEU A 566 -24.38 -2.25 -16.02
CA LEU A 566 -23.45 -1.54 -16.89
C LEU A 566 -23.77 -0.05 -16.93
N GLY A 567 -22.73 0.78 -17.03
CA GLY A 567 -22.87 2.21 -17.27
C GLY A 567 -21.56 2.85 -17.68
N VAL A 568 -21.60 4.14 -17.95
CA VAL A 568 -20.46 4.89 -18.50
C VAL A 568 -19.52 5.34 -17.38
N ASN A 569 -18.26 4.96 -17.45
CA ASN A 569 -17.23 5.36 -16.50
C ASN A 569 -16.58 6.72 -16.86
N LEU A 570 -15.62 7.15 -16.03
CA LEU A 570 -14.91 8.42 -16.23
C LEU A 570 -14.09 8.50 -17.53
N LYS A 571 -13.72 7.36 -18.14
CA LYS A 571 -13.07 7.31 -19.46
C LYS A 571 -14.07 7.41 -20.63
N GLY A 572 -15.37 7.55 -20.35
CA GLY A 572 -16.42 7.54 -21.37
C GLY A 572 -16.73 6.14 -21.92
N LYS A 573 -16.35 5.09 -21.20
CA LYS A 573 -16.55 3.70 -21.63
C LYS A 573 -17.60 2.97 -20.80
N VAL A 574 -18.34 2.07 -21.44
CA VAL A 574 -19.24 1.14 -20.76
C VAL A 574 -18.42 0.23 -19.86
N SER A 575 -18.87 0.08 -18.61
CA SER A 575 -18.20 -0.70 -17.58
C SER A 575 -19.19 -1.18 -16.51
N PRO A 576 -18.87 -2.25 -15.76
CA PRO A 576 -19.56 -2.61 -14.54
C PRO A 576 -19.60 -1.44 -13.53
N LEU A 577 -20.79 -1.07 -13.12
CA LEU A 577 -21.05 -0.17 -12.01
C LEU A 577 -21.41 -1.00 -10.78
N ILE A 578 -20.79 -0.64 -9.67
CA ILE A 578 -21.15 -1.17 -8.35
C ILE A 578 -21.82 -0.02 -7.61
N PRO A 579 -23.11 -0.14 -7.25
CA PRO A 579 -23.78 0.86 -6.43
C PRO A 579 -23.00 0.96 -5.13
N GLY A 580 -22.55 2.17 -4.80
CA GLY A 580 -21.75 2.43 -3.62
C GLY A 580 -22.59 2.40 -2.36
N CYS A 581 -23.25 1.27 -2.06
CA CYS A 581 -24.24 1.08 -1.00
C CYS A 581 -25.33 2.18 -1.02
N GLN A 582 -26.56 1.86 -1.38
CA GLN A 582 -27.67 2.76 -1.05
C GLN A 582 -27.79 2.76 0.48
N VAL A 583 -27.21 3.78 1.14
CA VAL A 583 -27.16 3.85 2.59
C VAL A 583 -28.32 4.67 3.11
N PHE A 584 -29.14 4.05 3.95
CA PHE A 584 -30.11 4.72 4.80
C PHE A 584 -29.43 5.02 6.14
N TYR A 585 -29.43 6.29 6.50
CA TYR A 585 -28.82 6.75 7.75
C TYR A 585 -29.92 7.11 8.74
N THR A 586 -29.77 6.61 9.96
CA THR A 586 -30.67 6.86 11.09
C THR A 586 -29.90 7.33 12.31
#